data_AF-A0A8B6LTA4-F1
#
_entry.id   AF-A0A8B6LTA4-F1
#
_cell.length_a   1.000
_cell.length_b   1.000
_cell.length_c   1.000
_cell.angle_alpha   90.00
_cell.angle_beta   90.00
_cell.angle_gamma   90.00
#
_symmetry.space_group_name_H-M   'P 1'
#
loop_
_entity.id
_entity.type
_entity.pdbx_description
1 polymer ?
#
loop_
_entity_poly.entity_id
_entity_poly.type
_entity_poly.pdbx_seq_one_letter_code
_entity_poly.pdbx_strand_id
1 'polypeptide(L)'
;MDLLYAGNVDGFCLVSSDSDFTRLATRLREAGKIVYGLGERKTPEPFIAACDKFIFFEVLKRSAEATVLPQVSDVPDLKELLTHAIRETARDSGWARLSTVGGLVSKMHTSFDPRNYGFKKLSELVRAQPYLDVVDAPDATGFVHVEVRSK
;
A
#
# COMPACT_ATOMS: atom_id res chain seq x y z
N MET A 1 12.46 25.69 -16.38
CA MET A 1 11.73 26.94 -16.06
C MET A 1 10.57 27.15 -17.01
N ASP A 2 10.72 26.85 -18.30
CA ASP A 2 9.63 27.05 -19.28
C ASP A 2 8.34 26.27 -18.93
N LEU A 3 8.47 25.06 -18.39
CA LEU A 3 7.34 24.26 -17.88
C LEU A 3 6.64 24.88 -16.66
N LEU A 4 7.38 25.63 -15.82
CA LEU A 4 6.77 26.36 -14.69
C LEU A 4 5.89 27.49 -15.22
N TYR A 5 6.36 28.21 -16.23
CA TYR A 5 5.66 29.34 -16.83
C TYR A 5 4.55 28.93 -17.81
N ALA A 6 4.59 27.69 -18.32
CA ALA A 6 3.52 27.12 -19.13
C ALA A 6 2.25 26.81 -18.32
N GLY A 7 2.33 26.75 -16.99
CA GLY A 7 1.18 26.60 -16.09
C GLY A 7 0.46 25.25 -16.17
N ASN A 8 0.97 24.29 -16.95
CA ASN A 8 0.33 23.01 -17.22
C ASN A 8 0.78 21.87 -16.28
N VAL A 9 1.58 22.19 -15.25
CA VAL A 9 2.08 21.22 -14.28
C VAL A 9 1.81 21.69 -12.85
N ASP A 10 1.37 20.75 -12.03
CA ASP A 10 1.07 20.95 -10.60
C ASP A 10 2.25 20.62 -9.70
N GLY A 11 3.24 19.89 -10.23
CA GLY A 11 4.40 19.47 -9.47
C GLY A 11 5.58 19.05 -10.33
N PHE A 12 6.73 18.95 -9.68
CA PHE A 12 8.02 18.61 -10.25
C PHE A 12 8.65 17.47 -9.45
N CYS A 13 9.36 16.60 -10.16
CA CYS A 13 10.12 15.50 -9.60
C CYS A 13 11.59 15.72 -9.95
N LEU A 14 12.43 15.92 -8.93
CA LEU A 14 13.87 16.16 -9.06
C LEU A 14 14.63 14.92 -8.63
N VAL A 15 15.27 14.26 -9.59
CA VAL A 15 16.04 13.04 -9.36
C VAL A 15 17.52 13.39 -9.38
N SER A 16 18.09 13.67 -8.21
CA SER A 16 19.49 14.09 -8.06
C SER A 16 20.04 13.84 -6.66
N SER A 17 21.35 13.65 -6.57
CA SER A 17 22.10 13.62 -5.31
C SER A 17 22.99 14.85 -5.12
N ASP A 18 22.91 15.84 -6.03
CA ASP A 18 23.72 17.06 -6.00
C ASP A 18 22.98 18.22 -5.31
N SER A 19 23.70 18.98 -4.50
CA SER A 19 23.21 20.19 -3.83
C SER A 19 22.86 21.33 -4.78
N ASP A 20 23.35 21.33 -6.02
CA ASP A 20 23.11 22.42 -6.99
C ASP A 20 21.62 22.64 -7.29
N PHE A 21 20.79 21.61 -7.12
CA PHE A 21 19.34 21.68 -7.36
C PHE A 21 18.54 22.31 -6.21
N THR A 22 19.19 22.63 -5.08
CA THR A 22 18.54 23.24 -3.90
C THR A 22 17.82 24.54 -4.26
N ARG A 23 18.45 25.41 -5.06
CA ARG A 23 17.87 26.69 -5.47
C ARG A 23 16.70 26.51 -6.44
N LEU A 24 16.76 25.48 -7.28
CA LEU A 24 15.68 25.14 -8.20
C LEU A 24 14.46 24.63 -7.43
N ALA A 25 14.66 23.66 -6.54
CA ALA A 25 13.59 23.10 -5.69
C ALA A 25 12.90 24.19 -4.87
N THR A 26 13.68 25.08 -4.26
CA THR A 26 13.15 26.21 -3.49
C THR A 26 12.26 27.11 -4.34
N ARG A 27 12.71 27.50 -5.55
CA ARG A 27 11.92 28.35 -6.46
C ARG A 27 10.64 27.68 -6.95
N LEU A 28 10.68 26.38 -7.23
CA LEU A 28 9.51 25.63 -7.66
C LEU A 28 8.46 25.56 -6.54
N ARG A 29 8.91 25.36 -5.30
CA ARG A 29 8.05 25.39 -4.10
C ARG A 29 7.46 26.78 -3.83
N GLU A 30 8.27 27.84 -3.94
CA GLU A 30 7.82 29.23 -3.81
C GLU A 30 6.78 29.61 -4.86
N ALA A 31 6.87 29.03 -6.07
CA ALA A 31 5.87 29.18 -7.11
C ALA A 31 4.59 28.34 -6.88
N GLY A 32 4.45 27.72 -5.70
CA GLY A 32 3.27 26.96 -5.29
C GLY A 32 3.15 25.58 -5.95
N LYS A 33 4.25 25.03 -6.48
CA LYS A 33 4.28 23.70 -7.10
C LYS A 33 4.81 22.66 -6.13
N ILE A 34 4.28 21.45 -6.19
CA ILE A 34 4.74 20.35 -5.33
C ILE A 34 6.07 19.83 -5.87
N VAL A 35 7.10 19.77 -5.03
CA VAL A 35 8.44 19.30 -5.40
C VAL A 35 8.79 18.00 -4.68
N TYR A 36 8.89 16.92 -5.45
CA TYR A 36 9.41 15.64 -4.98
C TYR A 36 10.91 15.53 -5.26
N GLY A 37 11.72 15.28 -4.24
CA GLY A 37 13.15 14.96 -4.39
C GLY A 37 13.38 13.45 -4.35
N LEU A 38 14.25 12.94 -5.21
CA LEU A 38 14.69 11.55 -5.21
C LEU A 38 16.21 11.50 -5.26
N GLY A 39 16.82 10.72 -4.37
CA GLY A 39 18.27 10.60 -4.30
C GLY A 39 18.76 9.52 -3.35
N GLU A 40 20.06 9.45 -3.16
CA GLU A 40 20.72 8.49 -2.27
C GLU A 40 20.73 8.98 -0.80
N ARG A 41 21.07 8.12 0.17
CA ARG A 41 21.18 8.58 1.56
C ARG A 41 22.30 9.57 1.81
N LYS A 42 23.30 9.61 0.91
CA LYS A 42 24.41 10.57 0.95
C LYS A 42 24.00 11.96 0.44
N THR A 43 22.77 12.13 -0.03
CA THR A 43 22.29 13.42 -0.53
C THR A 43 22.40 14.50 0.55
N PRO A 44 22.96 15.69 0.21
CA PRO A 44 23.13 16.78 1.16
C PRO A 44 21.80 17.26 1.76
N GLU A 45 21.79 17.51 3.06
CA GLU A 45 20.63 18.02 3.81
C GLU A 45 19.98 19.29 3.20
N PRO A 46 20.74 20.26 2.63
CA PRO A 46 20.15 21.43 1.98
C PRO A 46 19.18 21.08 0.84
N PHE A 47 19.49 20.05 0.04
CA PHE A 47 18.63 19.65 -1.06
C PHE A 47 17.37 18.93 -0.58
N ILE A 48 17.49 18.12 0.47
CA ILE A 48 16.36 17.44 1.12
C ILE A 48 15.37 18.46 1.67
N ALA A 49 15.87 19.50 2.37
CA ALA A 49 15.04 20.55 2.96
C ALA A 49 14.35 21.47 1.93
N ALA A 50 14.88 21.53 0.70
CA ALA A 50 14.31 22.33 -0.37
C ALA A 50 13.13 21.65 -1.10
N CYS A 51 12.95 20.34 -0.91
CA CYS A 51 11.83 19.58 -1.47
C CYS A 51 10.65 19.49 -0.48
N ASP A 52 9.43 19.28 -0.98
CA ASP A 52 8.26 19.01 -0.13
C ASP A 52 8.26 17.58 0.41
N LYS A 53 8.76 16.64 -0.39
CA LYS A 53 8.95 15.25 0.01
C LYS A 53 10.19 14.68 -0.64
N PHE A 54 11.01 13.97 0.13
CA PHE A 54 12.20 13.28 -0.37
C PHE A 54 12.04 11.76 -0.29
N ILE A 55 12.36 11.04 -1.36
CA ILE A 55 12.30 9.58 -1.44
C ILE A 55 13.71 9.04 -1.71
N PHE A 56 14.23 8.25 -0.78
CA PHE A 56 15.53 7.62 -0.95
C PHE A 56 15.45 6.40 -1.86
N PHE A 57 16.40 6.25 -2.80
CA PHE A 57 16.45 5.10 -3.72
C PHE A 57 16.54 3.74 -2.99
N GLU A 58 17.12 3.71 -1.80
CA GLU A 58 17.18 2.49 -0.98
C GLU A 58 15.79 1.98 -0.58
N VAL A 59 14.81 2.87 -0.40
CA VAL A 59 13.41 2.51 -0.14
C VAL A 59 12.79 1.83 -1.37
N LEU A 60 13.16 2.30 -2.58
CA LEU A 60 12.70 1.70 -3.84
C LEU A 60 13.33 0.32 -4.08
N LYS A 61 14.61 0.13 -3.73
CA LYS A 61 15.27 -1.21 -3.76
C LYS A 61 14.66 -2.16 -2.72
N ARG A 62 14.34 -1.65 -1.52
CA ARG A 62 13.68 -2.45 -0.47
C ARG A 62 12.26 -2.87 -0.88
N SER A 63 11.57 -2.08 -1.70
CA SER A 63 10.28 -2.46 -2.27
C SER A 63 10.37 -3.52 -3.39
N ALA A 64 11.56 -3.79 -3.92
CA ALA A 64 11.78 -4.86 -4.89
C ALA A 64 12.22 -6.18 -4.24
N GLU A 65 12.86 -6.14 -3.05
CA GLU A 65 13.51 -7.32 -2.47
C GLU A 65 13.39 -7.53 -0.95
N ALA A 66 12.51 -6.83 -0.21
CA ALA A 66 12.47 -7.02 1.25
C ALA A 66 11.08 -7.33 1.82
N THR A 67 10.82 -8.63 1.93
CA THR A 67 9.95 -9.32 2.89
C THR A 67 10.43 -9.06 4.34
N VAL A 68 10.30 -7.84 4.85
CA VAL A 68 10.49 -7.58 6.29
C VAL A 68 9.16 -7.16 6.89
N LEU A 69 8.53 -8.15 7.52
CA LEU A 69 7.31 -8.06 8.31
C LEU A 69 7.46 -6.95 9.36
N PRO A 70 6.54 -5.99 9.45
CA PRO A 70 6.31 -5.31 10.72
C PRO A 70 5.62 -6.33 11.64
N GLN A 71 6.40 -6.97 12.51
CA GLN A 71 5.87 -7.73 13.64
C GLN A 71 5.26 -6.72 14.63
N VAL A 72 4.02 -6.32 14.38
CA VAL A 72 3.24 -5.52 15.33
C VAL A 72 2.87 -6.45 16.49
N SER A 73 3.15 -6.04 17.72
CA SER A 73 3.03 -6.84 18.94
C SER A 73 1.59 -7.14 19.40
N ASP A 74 0.58 -6.76 18.62
CA ASP A 74 -0.84 -6.88 18.97
C ASP A 74 -1.70 -7.32 17.78
N VAL A 75 -1.15 -8.25 16.99
CA VAL A 75 -1.80 -8.79 15.80
C VAL A 75 -2.68 -9.97 16.22
N PRO A 76 -4.01 -9.91 16.01
CA PRO A 76 -4.90 -11.01 16.37
C PRO A 76 -4.52 -12.29 15.62
N ASP A 77 -4.79 -13.44 16.23
CA ASP A 77 -4.59 -14.74 15.59
C ASP A 77 -5.40 -14.78 14.28
N LEU A 78 -4.68 -14.64 13.18
CA LEU A 78 -5.24 -14.50 11.84
C LEU A 78 -6.13 -15.69 11.48
N LYS A 79 -5.73 -16.90 11.91
CA LYS A 79 -6.41 -18.13 11.55
C LYS A 79 -7.77 -18.20 12.23
N GLU A 80 -7.81 -17.97 13.54
CA GLU A 80 -9.05 -17.88 14.32
C GLU A 80 -9.98 -16.81 13.75
N LEU A 81 -9.43 -15.61 13.50
CA LEU A 81 -10.19 -14.46 13.01
C LEU A 81 -10.82 -14.71 11.64
N LEU A 82 -10.04 -15.19 10.67
CA LEU A 82 -10.54 -15.47 9.32
C LEU A 82 -11.53 -16.64 9.35
N THR A 83 -11.26 -17.69 10.12
CA THR A 83 -12.15 -18.87 10.19
C THR A 83 -13.49 -18.50 10.80
N HIS A 84 -13.49 -17.72 11.88
CA HIS A 84 -14.70 -17.21 12.50
C HIS A 84 -15.49 -16.32 11.53
N ALA A 85 -14.82 -15.35 10.90
CA ALA A 85 -15.49 -14.45 9.97
C ALA A 85 -16.06 -15.15 8.74
N ILE A 86 -15.39 -16.19 8.22
CA ILE A 86 -15.90 -17.02 7.12
C ILE A 86 -17.13 -17.79 7.56
N ARG A 87 -17.13 -18.41 8.74
CA ARG A 87 -18.30 -19.16 9.26
C ARG A 87 -19.53 -18.26 9.42
N GLU A 88 -19.35 -17.05 9.93
CA GLU A 88 -20.43 -16.08 10.13
C GLU A 88 -20.96 -15.47 8.81
N THR A 89 -20.17 -15.51 7.74
CA THR A 89 -20.53 -14.88 6.44
C THR A 89 -20.73 -15.88 5.31
N ALA A 90 -20.54 -17.17 5.58
CA ALA A 90 -20.79 -18.24 4.64
C ALA A 90 -22.28 -18.33 4.33
N ARG A 91 -22.59 -18.49 3.04
CA ARG A 91 -23.95 -18.78 2.56
C ARG A 91 -24.26 -20.27 2.71
N ASP A 92 -25.45 -20.70 2.30
CA ASP A 92 -25.87 -22.11 2.29
C ASP A 92 -24.93 -23.03 1.48
N SER A 93 -24.14 -22.47 0.57
CA SER A 93 -23.12 -23.19 -0.22
C SER A 93 -21.81 -23.43 0.53
N GLY A 94 -21.63 -22.89 1.73
CA GLY A 94 -20.39 -22.91 2.50
C GLY A 94 -19.32 -21.91 2.02
N TRP A 95 -19.61 -21.12 0.98
CA TRP A 95 -18.72 -20.06 0.48
C TRP A 95 -19.12 -18.70 1.03
N ALA A 96 -18.12 -17.88 1.35
CA ALA A 96 -18.28 -16.51 1.80
C ALA A 96 -17.64 -15.52 0.81
N ARG A 97 -18.33 -14.41 0.52
CA ARG A 97 -17.76 -13.32 -0.29
C ARG A 97 -16.64 -12.64 0.50
N LEU A 98 -15.46 -12.51 -0.11
CA LEU A 98 -14.29 -11.90 0.54
C LEU A 98 -14.55 -10.48 1.04
N SER A 99 -15.34 -9.69 0.30
CA SER A 99 -15.71 -8.33 0.72
C SER A 99 -16.52 -8.33 2.03
N THR A 100 -17.41 -9.31 2.20
CA THR A 100 -18.21 -9.47 3.42
C THR A 100 -17.34 -9.94 4.57
N VAL A 101 -16.45 -10.92 4.32
CA VAL A 101 -15.47 -11.40 5.31
C VAL A 101 -14.59 -10.25 5.78
N GLY A 102 -13.99 -9.49 4.87
CA GLY A 102 -13.17 -8.33 5.20
C GLY A 102 -13.90 -7.28 6.03
N GLY A 103 -15.16 -6.98 5.66
CA GLY A 103 -16.00 -6.06 6.44
C GLY A 103 -16.30 -6.54 7.85
N LEU A 104 -16.52 -7.85 8.06
CA LEU A 104 -16.73 -8.43 9.39
C LEU A 104 -15.43 -8.43 10.20
N VAL A 105 -14.31 -8.83 9.59
CA VAL A 105 -12.99 -8.84 10.23
C VAL A 105 -12.60 -7.44 10.73
N SER A 106 -12.79 -6.41 9.91
CA SER A 106 -12.53 -5.02 10.32
C SER A 106 -13.46 -4.52 11.44
N LYS A 107 -14.66 -5.10 11.59
CA LYS A 107 -15.55 -4.81 12.72
C LYS A 107 -15.15 -5.55 13.99
N MET A 108 -14.66 -6.79 13.87
CA MET A 108 -14.19 -7.59 15.01
C MET A 108 -12.87 -7.05 15.58
N HIS A 109 -11.95 -6.66 14.71
CA HIS A 109 -10.65 -6.12 15.09
C HIS A 109 -10.33 -4.86 14.27
N THR A 110 -10.45 -3.70 14.92
CA THR A 110 -10.16 -2.39 14.32
C THR A 110 -8.71 -2.25 13.85
N SER A 111 -7.77 -2.98 14.48
CA SER A 111 -6.35 -2.99 14.12
C SER A 111 -6.02 -3.91 12.95
N PHE A 112 -6.99 -4.67 12.42
CA PHE A 112 -6.74 -5.59 11.33
C PHE A 112 -6.43 -4.85 10.02
N ASP A 113 -5.25 -5.11 9.47
CA ASP A 113 -4.83 -4.64 8.16
C ASP A 113 -3.97 -5.73 7.48
N PRO A 114 -4.27 -6.15 6.23
CA PRO A 114 -3.47 -7.14 5.51
C PRO A 114 -1.98 -6.80 5.41
N ARG A 115 -1.64 -5.50 5.45
CA ARG A 115 -0.27 -5.01 5.40
C ARG A 115 0.53 -5.37 6.66
N ASN A 116 -0.14 -5.53 7.81
CA ASN A 116 0.50 -6.01 9.04
C ASN A 116 1.00 -7.46 8.89
N TYR A 117 0.43 -8.22 7.95
CA TYR A 117 0.81 -9.59 7.63
C TYR A 117 1.69 -9.70 6.38
N GLY A 118 2.14 -8.57 5.80
CA GLY A 118 3.02 -8.54 4.63
C GLY A 118 2.30 -8.60 3.27
N PHE A 119 0.98 -8.40 3.22
CA PHE A 119 0.21 -8.45 1.98
C PHE A 119 -0.37 -7.08 1.61
N LYS A 120 -0.39 -6.75 0.31
CA LYS A 120 -0.93 -5.46 -0.16
C LYS A 120 -2.45 -5.45 -0.19
N LYS A 121 -3.07 -6.62 -0.33
CA LYS A 121 -4.52 -6.80 -0.43
C LYS A 121 -4.99 -7.97 0.41
N LEU A 122 -6.22 -7.88 0.92
CA LEU A 122 -6.87 -8.97 1.64
C LEU A 122 -6.97 -10.26 0.78
N SER A 123 -7.18 -10.11 -0.53
CA SER A 123 -7.22 -11.24 -1.48
C SER A 123 -5.90 -12.00 -1.58
N GLU A 124 -4.77 -11.30 -1.45
CA GLU A 124 -3.43 -11.93 -1.44
C GLU A 124 -3.20 -12.64 -0.10
N LEU A 125 -3.59 -12.00 1.01
CA LEU A 125 -3.50 -12.57 2.35
C LEU A 125 -4.24 -13.92 2.44
N VAL A 126 -5.51 -13.97 2.01
CA VAL A 126 -6.32 -15.21 2.08
C VAL A 126 -5.81 -16.31 1.16
N ARG A 127 -5.30 -15.97 -0.04
CA ARG A 127 -4.72 -16.95 -0.97
C ARG A 127 -3.42 -17.56 -0.45
N ALA A 128 -2.69 -16.84 0.40
CA ALA A 128 -1.49 -17.35 1.03
C ALA A 128 -1.78 -18.31 2.20
N GLN A 129 -3.04 -18.46 2.63
CA GLN A 129 -3.40 -19.32 3.77
C GLN A 129 -3.68 -20.76 3.30
N PRO A 130 -2.91 -21.76 3.75
CA PRO A 130 -3.06 -23.14 3.28
C PRO A 130 -4.37 -23.81 3.73
N TYR A 131 -4.99 -23.30 4.78
CA TYR A 131 -6.24 -23.78 5.37
C TYR A 131 -7.50 -23.18 4.73
N LEU A 132 -7.35 -22.32 3.71
CA LEU A 132 -8.46 -21.72 2.99
C LEU A 132 -8.50 -22.24 1.55
N ASP A 133 -9.72 -22.44 1.05
CA ASP A 133 -10.01 -22.53 -0.37
C ASP A 133 -10.43 -21.15 -0.86
N VAL A 134 -9.86 -20.70 -1.98
CA VAL A 134 -10.12 -19.38 -2.56
C VAL A 134 -10.39 -19.53 -4.05
N VAL A 135 -11.53 -19.02 -4.51
CA VAL A 135 -11.92 -19.04 -5.93
C VAL A 135 -12.35 -17.65 -6.42
N ASP A 136 -12.15 -17.44 -7.70
CA ASP A 136 -12.67 -16.28 -8.43
C ASP A 136 -14.02 -16.66 -9.06
N ALA A 137 -15.11 -16.08 -8.55
CA ALA A 137 -16.46 -16.35 -9.00
C ALA A 137 -17.02 -15.15 -9.79
N PRO A 138 -17.54 -15.32 -11.01
CA PRO A 138 -18.25 -14.26 -11.72
C PRO A 138 -19.64 -14.05 -11.08
N ASP A 139 -20.05 -12.80 -10.88
CA ASP A 139 -21.43 -12.45 -10.54
C ASP A 139 -22.31 -12.41 -11.80
N ALA A 140 -23.63 -12.33 -11.63
CA ALA A 140 -24.61 -12.30 -12.71
C ALA A 140 -24.40 -11.14 -13.71
N THR A 141 -23.68 -10.09 -13.30
CA THR A 141 -23.32 -8.92 -14.11
C THR A 141 -21.95 -9.03 -14.79
N GLY A 142 -21.26 -10.17 -14.64
CA GLY A 142 -19.91 -10.41 -15.20
C GLY A 142 -18.74 -9.87 -14.37
N PHE A 143 -19.01 -9.25 -13.21
CA PHE A 143 -17.95 -8.83 -12.29
C PHE A 143 -17.39 -10.03 -11.52
N VAL A 144 -16.08 -10.21 -11.58
CA VAL A 144 -15.40 -11.28 -10.83
C VAL A 144 -15.19 -10.83 -9.38
N HIS A 145 -15.67 -11.65 -8.45
CA HIS A 145 -15.45 -11.47 -7.01
C HIS A 145 -14.74 -12.69 -6.43
N VAL A 146 -14.03 -12.48 -5.34
CA VAL A 146 -13.32 -13.55 -4.64
C VAL A 146 -14.25 -14.16 -3.61
N GLU A 147 -14.39 -15.49 -3.65
CA GLU A 147 -15.05 -16.27 -2.61
C GLU A 147 -14.03 -17.10 -1.85
N VAL A 148 -14.27 -17.26 -0.55
CA VAL A 148 -13.40 -17.97 0.38
C VAL A 148 -14.19 -18.97 1.21
N ARG A 149 -13.56 -20.11 1.52
CA ARG A 149 -14.10 -21.16 2.37
C ARG A 149 -13.01 -21.75 3.24
N SER A 150 -13.33 -22.11 4.48
CA SER A 150 -12.44 -22.88 5.35
C SER A 150 -12.44 -24.36 4.97
N LYS A 151 -11.27 -24.98 4.87
CA LYS A 151 -11.14 -26.44 4.70
C LYS A 151 -11.59 -27.23 5.92
#